data_AF-A0A7S3HNX3-F1
#
_entry.id   AF-A0A7S3HNX3-F1
#
_cell.length_a   1.000
_cell.length_b   1.000
_cell.length_c   1.000
_cell.angle_alpha   90.00
_cell.angle_beta   90.00
_cell.angle_gamma   90.00
#
_symmetry.space_group_name_H-M   'P 1'
#
loop_
_entity.id
_entity.type
_entity.pdbx_description
1 polymer ?
#
loop_
_entity_poly.entity_id
_entity_poly.type
_entity_poly.pdbx_seq_one_letter_code
_entity_poly.pdbx_strand_id
1 'polypeptide(L)'
;VIKGSELQLPFQSCLKIEKFGDLILKATEPQMVLFNIFDDWLKTISSYTAFSRLILILRSLHVNPDRTKAILRPDTAVITQPHHVWPSLTDEQWIRIEVSLKDLILADYGKKNNVNVASLTQSEVRDIILGMEIAPPSLQRQQVAEVEKQAREQSQLTATTTKTTNVHGDQMTVTTTSQYEQQAFNTRTDWRIRAISATNLHLRTNHI
;
A
#
# COMPACT_ATOMS: atom_id res chain seq x y z
N VAL A 1 14.97 -22.72 8.62
CA VAL A 1 13.60 -22.43 9.09
C VAL A 1 12.75 -22.07 7.88
N ILE A 2 11.67 -22.81 7.61
CA ILE A 2 10.72 -22.47 6.56
C ILE A 2 9.65 -21.57 7.19
N LYS A 3 9.41 -20.39 6.61
CA LYS A 3 8.44 -19.42 7.12
C LYS A 3 7.54 -18.96 5.97
N GLY A 4 6.23 -18.94 6.21
CA GLY A 4 5.27 -18.34 5.29
C GLY A 4 5.37 -16.81 5.29
N SER A 5 4.95 -16.18 4.19
CA SER A 5 4.83 -14.72 4.09
C SER A 5 3.36 -14.34 4.04
N GLU A 6 2.95 -13.40 4.87
CA GLU A 6 1.64 -12.73 4.75
C GLU A 6 1.67 -11.66 3.65
N LEU A 7 2.87 -11.21 3.24
CA LEU A 7 3.04 -10.27 2.14
C LEU A 7 2.94 -11.02 0.80
N GLN A 8 2.02 -10.60 -0.05
CA GLN A 8 1.86 -11.13 -1.41
C GLN A 8 2.78 -10.39 -2.39
N LEU A 9 4.08 -10.64 -2.28
CA LEU A 9 5.07 -9.97 -3.12
C LEU A 9 4.94 -10.38 -4.60
N PRO A 10 5.00 -9.43 -5.55
CA PRO A 10 4.64 -9.68 -6.94
C PRO A 10 5.80 -10.24 -7.77
N PHE A 11 6.54 -11.23 -7.24
CA PHE A 11 7.72 -11.80 -7.90
C PHE A 11 7.41 -12.48 -9.24
N GLN A 12 6.19 -13.00 -9.42
CA GLN A 12 5.74 -13.53 -10.71
C GLN A 12 5.81 -12.46 -11.82
N SER A 13 5.67 -11.18 -11.48
CA SER A 13 5.77 -10.08 -12.46
C SER A 13 7.16 -9.93 -13.05
N CYS A 14 8.20 -10.51 -12.44
CA CYS A 14 9.52 -10.61 -13.06
C CYS A 14 9.44 -11.31 -14.43
N LEU A 15 8.56 -12.30 -14.58
CA LEU A 15 8.41 -13.04 -15.85
C LEU A 15 7.86 -12.18 -17.00
N LYS A 16 7.29 -11.01 -16.70
CA LYS A 16 6.83 -10.03 -17.71
C LYS A 16 7.99 -9.18 -18.27
N ILE A 17 9.19 -9.31 -17.72
CA ILE A 17 10.40 -8.64 -18.21
C ILE A 17 10.91 -9.45 -19.40
N GLU A 18 11.08 -8.78 -20.55
CA GLU A 18 11.48 -9.39 -21.82
C GLU A 18 12.74 -10.25 -21.70
N LYS A 19 13.75 -9.78 -20.96
CA LYS A 19 14.99 -10.54 -20.75
C LYS A 19 14.75 -11.93 -20.15
N PHE A 20 13.85 -12.04 -19.18
CA PHE A 20 13.52 -13.31 -18.56
C PHE A 20 12.54 -14.11 -19.41
N GLY A 21 11.52 -13.44 -19.97
CA GLY A 21 10.54 -14.08 -20.85
C GLY A 21 11.20 -14.73 -22.07
N ASP A 22 12.07 -14.01 -22.78
CA ASP A 22 12.77 -14.51 -23.96
C ASP A 22 13.71 -15.67 -23.63
N LEU A 23 14.40 -15.60 -22.49
CA LEU A 23 15.29 -16.67 -22.03
C LEU A 23 14.52 -17.96 -21.74
N ILE A 24 13.35 -17.83 -21.09
CA ILE A 24 12.47 -18.96 -20.79
C ILE A 24 11.88 -19.55 -22.06
N LEU A 25 11.40 -18.71 -22.98
CA LEU A 25 10.78 -19.16 -24.23
C LEU A 25 11.78 -19.85 -25.18
N LYS A 26 13.06 -19.46 -25.13
CA LYS A 26 14.13 -20.04 -25.95
C LYS A 26 14.81 -21.25 -25.31
N ALA A 27 14.51 -21.59 -24.06
CA ALA A 27 15.15 -22.71 -23.37
C ALA A 27 14.70 -24.04 -23.99
N THR A 28 15.68 -24.87 -24.38
CA THR A 28 15.44 -26.22 -24.93
C THR A 28 15.65 -27.32 -23.90
N GLU A 29 16.26 -27.00 -22.76
CA GLU A 29 16.55 -27.92 -21.68
C GLU A 29 16.42 -27.23 -20.30
N PRO A 30 16.23 -28.00 -19.21
CA PRO A 30 16.26 -27.46 -17.87
C PRO A 30 17.66 -26.91 -17.53
N GLN A 31 17.74 -25.62 -17.24
CA GLN A 31 18.99 -24.94 -16.91
C GLN A 31 18.82 -24.01 -15.71
N MET A 32 19.90 -23.84 -14.94
CA MET A 32 19.95 -22.83 -13.89
C MET A 32 20.72 -21.61 -14.36
N VAL A 33 20.10 -20.43 -14.22
CA VAL A 33 20.68 -19.16 -14.67
C VAL A 33 20.80 -18.21 -13.49
N LEU A 34 21.98 -17.58 -13.38
CA LEU A 34 22.27 -16.62 -12.32
C LEU A 34 22.01 -15.20 -12.80
N PHE A 35 21.29 -14.44 -11.99
CA PHE A 35 21.06 -13.01 -12.20
C PHE A 35 21.25 -12.25 -10.90
N ASN A 36 21.78 -11.04 -11.00
CA ASN A 36 21.69 -10.05 -9.95
C ASN A 36 20.53 -9.10 -10.27
N ILE A 37 19.43 -9.21 -9.53
CA ILE A 37 18.22 -8.41 -9.77
C ILE A 37 18.39 -6.92 -9.41
N PHE A 38 19.41 -6.59 -8.62
CA PHE A 38 19.70 -5.20 -8.23
C PHE A 38 20.67 -4.50 -9.19
N ASP A 39 21.22 -5.20 -10.18
CA ASP A 39 22.28 -4.69 -11.04
C ASP A 39 23.36 -4.00 -10.19
N ASP A 40 23.58 -2.71 -10.41
CA ASP A 40 24.59 -1.88 -9.73
C ASP A 40 24.03 -1.01 -8.58
N TRP A 41 22.75 -1.13 -8.22
CA TRP A 41 22.11 -0.24 -7.23
C TRP A 41 22.82 -0.22 -5.87
N LEU A 42 23.39 -1.35 -5.45
CA LEU A 42 24.07 -1.45 -4.15
C LEU A 42 25.35 -0.62 -4.04
N LYS A 43 25.84 -0.03 -5.15
CA LYS A 43 26.97 0.91 -5.13
C LYS A 43 26.58 2.27 -4.55
N THR A 44 25.33 2.71 -4.74
CA THR A 44 24.86 4.04 -4.33
C THR A 44 23.77 4.01 -3.27
N ILE A 45 23.01 2.92 -3.16
CA ILE A 45 21.90 2.80 -2.21
C ILE A 45 21.99 1.54 -1.34
N SER A 46 21.33 1.59 -0.17
CA SER A 46 21.26 0.44 0.73
C SER A 46 20.46 -0.72 0.13
N SER A 47 20.67 -1.94 0.65
CA SER A 47 19.89 -3.12 0.27
C SER A 47 18.39 -2.97 0.54
N TYR A 48 18.03 -2.27 1.62
CA TYR A 48 16.63 -1.94 1.94
C TYR A 48 16.00 -1.06 0.85
N THR A 49 16.70 0.01 0.45
CA THR A 49 16.24 0.92 -0.60
C THR A 49 16.14 0.21 -1.95
N ALA A 50 17.14 -0.61 -2.29
CA ALA A 50 17.15 -1.40 -3.52
C ALA A 50 15.99 -2.41 -3.57
N PHE A 51 15.70 -3.07 -2.46
CA PHE A 51 14.55 -3.97 -2.34
C PHE A 51 13.23 -3.21 -2.47
N SER A 52 13.08 -2.05 -1.83
CA SER A 52 11.89 -1.20 -1.95
C SER A 52 11.65 -0.76 -3.40
N ARG A 53 12.70 -0.30 -4.10
CA ARG A 53 12.68 0.02 -5.53
C ARG A 53 12.22 -1.17 -6.37
N LEU A 54 12.79 -2.34 -6.12
CA LEU A 54 12.39 -3.57 -6.83
C LEU A 54 10.91 -3.88 -6.63
N ILE A 55 10.40 -3.82 -5.41
CA ILE A 55 8.98 -4.11 -5.14
C ILE A 55 8.07 -3.08 -5.80
N LEU A 56 8.42 -1.80 -5.81
CA LEU A 56 7.68 -0.76 -6.56
C LEU A 56 7.61 -1.09 -8.06
N ILE A 57 8.71 -1.49 -8.67
CA ILE A 57 8.76 -1.85 -10.09
C ILE A 57 7.93 -3.11 -10.36
N LEU A 58 8.08 -4.16 -9.55
CA LEU A 58 7.35 -5.41 -9.76
C LEU A 58 5.84 -5.25 -9.49
N ARG A 59 5.45 -4.43 -8.52
CA ARG A 59 4.04 -4.15 -8.24
C ARG A 59 3.40 -3.31 -9.34
N SER A 60 4.11 -2.32 -9.87
CA SER A 60 3.63 -1.53 -11.00
C SER A 60 3.51 -2.39 -12.27
N LEU A 61 4.48 -3.28 -12.56
CA LEU A 61 4.38 -4.29 -13.63
C LEU A 61 3.22 -5.28 -13.41
N HIS A 62 2.88 -5.60 -12.17
CA HIS A 62 1.72 -6.43 -11.87
C HIS A 62 0.42 -5.73 -12.27
N VAL A 63 0.30 -4.44 -11.92
CA VAL A 63 -0.88 -3.60 -12.10
C VAL A 63 -1.08 -3.17 -13.56
N ASN A 64 -0.06 -2.56 -14.16
CA ASN A 64 -0.10 -2.05 -15.52
C ASN A 64 1.28 -2.20 -16.18
N PRO A 65 1.53 -3.31 -16.90
CA PRO A 65 2.81 -3.59 -17.54
C PRO A 65 3.22 -2.51 -18.54
N ASP A 66 2.32 -2.10 -19.42
CA ASP A 66 2.64 -1.22 -20.55
C ASP A 66 3.03 0.17 -20.08
N ARG A 67 2.25 0.75 -19.16
CA ARG A 67 2.55 2.06 -18.58
C ARG A 67 3.81 2.02 -17.73
N THR A 68 4.06 0.93 -17.01
CA THR A 68 5.30 0.75 -16.25
C THR A 68 6.52 0.70 -17.16
N LYS A 69 6.47 -0.05 -18.27
CA LYS A 69 7.55 -0.09 -19.26
C LYS A 69 7.83 1.29 -19.86
N ALA A 70 6.79 2.07 -20.14
CA ALA A 70 6.93 3.45 -20.62
C ALA A 70 7.57 4.38 -19.56
N ILE A 71 7.19 4.24 -18.28
CA ILE A 71 7.78 5.01 -17.18
C ILE A 71 9.27 4.65 -16.98
N LEU A 72 9.63 3.37 -17.10
CA LEU A 72 11.03 2.91 -16.95
C LEU A 72 11.94 3.40 -18.08
N ARG A 73 11.39 3.70 -19.26
CA ARG A 73 12.14 4.17 -20.44
C ARG A 73 11.52 5.46 -20.99
N PRO A 74 11.69 6.60 -20.29
CA PRO A 74 11.07 7.86 -20.68
C PRO A 74 11.71 8.49 -21.93
N ASP A 75 12.95 8.12 -22.25
CA ASP A 75 13.68 8.60 -23.41
C ASP A 75 14.38 7.44 -24.13
N THR A 76 14.48 7.56 -25.45
CA THR A 76 15.24 6.68 -26.36
C THR A 76 16.73 6.62 -26.05
N ALA A 77 17.30 7.64 -25.40
CA ALA A 77 18.68 7.65 -24.97
C ALA A 77 18.97 6.68 -23.82
N VAL A 78 17.94 6.26 -23.07
CA VAL A 78 18.11 5.37 -21.92
C VAL A 78 18.28 3.93 -22.40
N ILE A 79 19.50 3.41 -22.26
CA ILE A 79 19.84 2.03 -22.61
C ILE A 79 19.89 1.13 -21.36
N THR A 80 19.58 -0.14 -21.56
CA THR A 80 19.84 -1.21 -20.59
C THR A 80 21.13 -1.91 -20.99
N GLN A 81 22.09 -2.04 -20.07
CA GLN A 81 23.33 -2.77 -20.36
C GLN A 81 23.04 -4.25 -20.59
N PRO A 82 23.81 -4.97 -21.44
CA PRO A 82 23.53 -6.37 -21.76
C PRO A 82 23.49 -7.29 -20.54
N HIS A 83 24.30 -7.01 -19.51
CA HIS A 83 24.35 -7.77 -18.27
C HIS A 83 23.33 -7.31 -17.22
N HIS A 84 22.69 -6.14 -17.40
CA HIS A 84 21.70 -5.59 -16.49
C HIS A 84 20.27 -6.00 -16.85
N VAL A 85 19.39 -5.95 -15.86
CA VAL A 85 17.94 -6.15 -16.03
C VAL A 85 17.25 -4.80 -16.25
N TRP A 86 17.69 -3.77 -15.54
CA TRP A 86 17.04 -2.46 -15.49
C TRP A 86 17.77 -1.41 -16.34
N PRO A 87 17.07 -0.36 -16.80
CA PRO A 87 17.70 0.73 -17.54
C PRO A 87 18.76 1.47 -16.71
N SER A 88 19.83 1.91 -17.35
CA SER A 88 20.89 2.68 -16.70
C SER A 88 20.43 4.12 -16.49
N LEU A 89 20.15 4.47 -15.24
CA LEU A 89 19.61 5.76 -14.82
C LEU A 89 20.41 6.32 -13.64
N THR A 90 20.43 7.64 -13.52
CA THR A 90 20.99 8.33 -12.35
C THR A 90 20.06 8.22 -11.14
N ASP A 91 20.59 8.42 -9.93
CA ASP A 91 19.77 8.34 -8.71
C ASP A 91 18.62 9.36 -8.72
N GLU A 92 18.82 10.55 -9.27
CA GLU A 92 17.79 11.58 -9.43
C GLU A 92 16.67 11.13 -10.39
N GLN A 93 17.04 10.47 -11.50
CA GLN A 93 16.05 9.89 -12.41
C GLN A 93 15.27 8.76 -11.74
N TRP A 94 15.94 7.90 -10.96
CA TRP A 94 15.29 6.84 -10.21
C TRP A 94 14.27 7.38 -9.21
N ILE A 95 14.57 8.46 -8.48
CA ILE A 95 13.62 9.08 -7.55
C ILE A 95 12.33 9.49 -8.26
N ARG A 96 12.44 10.12 -9.43
CA ARG A 96 11.27 10.55 -10.23
C ARG A 96 10.45 9.37 -10.74
N ILE A 97 11.13 8.31 -11.17
CA ILE A 97 10.48 7.07 -11.58
C ILE A 97 9.78 6.40 -10.42
N GLU A 98 10.42 6.28 -9.26
CA GLU A 98 9.83 5.67 -8.05
C GLU A 98 8.54 6.39 -7.64
N VAL A 99 8.51 7.72 -7.70
CA VAL A 99 7.29 8.51 -7.46
C VAL A 99 6.22 8.17 -8.50
N SER A 100 6.58 8.15 -9.78
CA SER A 100 5.64 7.83 -10.87
C SER A 100 5.07 6.42 -10.77
N LEU A 101 5.88 5.44 -10.38
CA LEU A 101 5.46 4.05 -10.17
C LEU A 101 4.55 3.91 -8.95
N LYS A 102 4.88 4.60 -7.85
CA LYS A 102 4.02 4.66 -6.66
C LYS A 102 2.65 5.24 -7.03
N ASP A 103 2.61 6.37 -7.74
CA ASP A 103 1.37 7.03 -8.12
C ASP A 103 0.52 6.15 -9.05
N LEU A 104 1.16 5.39 -9.95
CA LEU A 104 0.49 4.41 -10.80
C LEU A 104 -0.20 3.30 -9.99
N ILE A 105 0.49 2.75 -8.99
CA ILE A 105 -0.05 1.69 -8.10
C ILE A 105 -1.23 2.25 -7.30
N LEU A 106 -1.06 3.42 -6.70
CA LEU A 106 -2.09 4.03 -5.87
C LEU A 106 -3.32 4.46 -6.68
N ALA A 107 -3.13 4.98 -7.89
CA ALA A 107 -4.24 5.33 -8.77
C ALA A 107 -5.08 4.11 -9.16
N ASP A 108 -4.44 2.97 -9.46
CA ASP A 108 -5.16 1.72 -9.72
C ASP A 108 -5.93 1.23 -8.49
N TYR A 109 -5.30 1.26 -7.31
CA TYR A 109 -5.96 0.89 -6.06
C TYR A 109 -7.17 1.79 -5.76
N GLY A 110 -7.00 3.11 -5.88
CA GLY A 110 -8.06 4.09 -5.66
C GLY A 110 -9.23 3.90 -6.62
N LYS A 111 -8.95 3.62 -7.89
CA LYS A 111 -9.98 3.32 -8.90
C LYS A 111 -10.73 2.02 -8.61
N LYS A 112 -10.02 0.94 -8.23
CA LYS A 112 -10.64 -0.37 -7.95
C LYS A 112 -11.50 -0.37 -6.70
N ASN A 113 -11.09 0.37 -5.67
CA ASN A 113 -11.76 0.39 -4.38
C ASN A 113 -12.63 1.63 -4.15
N ASN A 114 -12.71 2.54 -5.14
CA ASN A 114 -13.39 3.81 -5.05
C ASN A 114 -12.96 4.64 -3.82
N VAL A 115 -11.64 4.76 -3.63
CA VAL A 115 -11.00 5.46 -2.52
C VAL A 115 -10.19 6.64 -3.03
N ASN A 116 -10.29 7.78 -2.35
CA ASN A 116 -9.42 8.92 -2.60
C ASN A 116 -8.00 8.63 -2.09
N VAL A 117 -7.04 8.54 -3.01
CA VAL A 117 -5.62 8.26 -2.72
C VAL A 117 -5.02 9.28 -1.75
N ALA A 118 -5.48 10.54 -1.79
CA ALA A 118 -4.98 11.59 -0.91
C ALA A 118 -5.34 11.40 0.58
N SER A 119 -6.36 10.58 0.87
CA SER A 119 -6.75 10.25 2.25
C SER A 119 -5.96 9.08 2.86
N LEU A 120 -5.11 8.42 2.08
CA LEU A 120 -4.33 7.27 2.55
C LEU A 120 -3.18 7.71 3.45
N THR A 121 -3.04 7.04 4.58
CA THR A 121 -1.89 7.17 5.48
C THR A 121 -0.65 6.50 4.89
N GLN A 122 0.54 6.86 5.39
CA GLN A 122 1.80 6.28 4.92
C GLN A 122 1.88 4.76 5.18
N SER A 123 1.29 4.28 6.27
CA SER A 123 1.18 2.84 6.53
C SER A 123 0.31 2.15 5.49
N GLU A 124 -0.86 2.70 5.16
CA GLU A 124 -1.74 2.13 4.13
C GLU A 124 -1.06 2.13 2.76
N VAL A 125 -0.38 3.22 2.38
CA VAL A 125 0.40 3.29 1.13
C VAL A 125 1.44 2.17 1.06
N ARG A 126 2.22 1.97 2.12
CA ARG A 126 3.22 0.90 2.21
C ARG A 126 2.56 -0.47 2.08
N ASP A 127 1.47 -0.69 2.80
CA ASP A 127 0.79 -1.98 2.85
C ASP A 127 0.16 -2.33 1.48
N ILE A 128 -0.35 -1.34 0.72
CA ILE A 128 -0.82 -1.50 -0.66
C ILE A 128 0.32 -1.95 -1.57
N ILE A 129 1.48 -1.29 -1.48
CA ILE A 129 2.66 -1.63 -2.30
C ILE A 129 3.16 -3.04 -1.99
N LEU A 130 3.20 -3.40 -0.70
CA LEU A 130 3.61 -4.73 -0.24
C LEU A 130 2.57 -5.81 -0.51
N GLY A 131 1.33 -5.44 -0.87
CA GLY A 131 0.26 -6.36 -1.24
C GLY A 131 -0.37 -7.04 -0.03
N MET A 132 -0.53 -6.31 1.06
CA MET A 132 -1.35 -6.75 2.19
C MET A 132 -2.83 -6.53 1.85
N GLU A 133 -3.70 -7.38 2.38
CA GLU A 133 -5.15 -7.16 2.32
C GLU A 133 -5.51 -6.05 3.31
N ILE A 134 -5.92 -4.90 2.78
CA ILE A 134 -6.34 -3.75 3.58
C ILE A 134 -7.82 -3.53 3.32
N ALA A 135 -8.60 -3.38 4.40
CA ALA A 135 -9.96 -2.90 4.26
C ALA A 135 -9.93 -1.46 3.74
N PRO A 136 -10.64 -1.13 2.64
CA PRO A 136 -10.72 0.24 2.15
C PRO A 136 -11.12 1.20 3.28
N PRO A 137 -10.46 2.37 3.42
CA PRO A 137 -10.82 3.33 4.46
C PRO A 137 -12.29 3.73 4.33
N SER A 138 -13.00 3.77 5.45
CA SER A 138 -14.44 4.10 5.48
C SER A 138 -14.71 5.49 4.92
N LEU A 139 -15.87 5.67 4.28
CA LEU A 139 -16.31 6.96 3.72
C LEU A 139 -16.28 8.08 4.77
N GLN A 140 -16.62 7.76 6.02
CA GLN A 140 -16.57 8.71 7.13
C GLN A 140 -15.13 9.19 7.41
N ARG A 141 -14.13 8.29 7.36
CA ARG A 141 -12.71 8.67 7.52
C ARG A 141 -12.22 9.53 6.37
N GLN A 142 -12.69 9.27 5.15
CA GLN A 142 -12.34 10.08 3.97
C GLN A 142 -12.87 11.51 4.11
N GLN A 143 -14.12 11.68 4.55
CA GLN A 143 -14.71 13.00 4.81
C GLN A 143 -13.99 13.75 5.94
N VAL A 144 -13.60 13.05 7.02
CA VAL A 144 -12.84 13.66 8.11
C VAL A 144 -11.47 14.13 7.63
N ALA A 145 -10.75 13.34 6.83
CA ALA A 145 -9.45 13.76 6.29
C ALA A 145 -9.57 14.99 5.38
N GLU A 146 -10.66 15.11 4.62
CA GLU A 146 -10.93 16.27 3.76
C GLU A 146 -11.28 17.52 4.58
N VAL A 147 -12.10 17.37 5.61
CA VAL A 147 -12.43 18.44 6.57
C VAL A 147 -11.21 18.85 7.38
N GLU A 148 -10.38 17.92 7.86
CA GLU A 148 -9.13 18.22 8.57
C GLU A 148 -8.13 18.94 7.68
N LYS A 149 -8.06 18.62 6.38
CA LYS A 149 -7.17 19.32 5.45
C LYS A 149 -7.63 20.75 5.20
N GLN A 150 -8.92 20.96 4.96
CA GLN A 150 -9.52 22.29 4.85
C GLN A 150 -9.40 23.08 6.16
N ALA A 151 -9.59 22.40 7.29
CA ALA A 151 -9.40 22.96 8.61
C ALA A 151 -7.93 23.29 8.87
N ARG A 152 -6.95 22.48 8.46
CA ARG A 152 -5.52 22.80 8.58
C ARG A 152 -5.11 24.02 7.77
N GLU A 153 -5.75 24.21 6.61
CA GLU A 153 -5.59 25.41 5.78
C GLU A 153 -6.29 26.64 6.40
N GLN A 154 -7.29 26.45 7.29
CA GLN A 154 -7.98 27.51 8.05
C GLN A 154 -7.58 27.63 9.54
N SER A 155 -6.78 26.72 10.10
CA SER A 155 -6.58 26.55 11.55
C SER A 155 -5.45 27.42 12.09
N GLN A 156 -5.60 28.74 11.93
CA GLN A 156 -5.09 29.67 12.94
C GLN A 156 -6.18 30.14 13.91
N LEU A 157 -7.45 29.85 13.64
CA LEU A 157 -8.56 30.34 14.47
C LEU A 157 -9.60 29.23 14.61
N THR A 158 -9.65 28.61 15.78
CA THR A 158 -10.86 28.23 16.56
C THR A 158 -10.56 26.98 17.39
N ALA A 159 -10.03 27.19 18.59
CA ALA A 159 -10.12 26.22 19.69
C ALA A 159 -11.24 26.69 20.62
N THR A 160 -12.26 25.87 20.85
CA THR A 160 -13.35 26.21 21.77
C THR A 160 -12.92 25.85 23.19
N THR A 161 -12.64 26.88 23.99
CA THR A 161 -12.24 26.75 25.40
C THR A 161 -13.46 26.83 26.30
N THR A 162 -13.71 25.80 27.12
CA THR A 162 -14.78 25.84 28.14
C THR A 162 -14.14 26.09 29.51
N LYS A 163 -14.60 27.14 30.20
CA LYS A 163 -14.17 27.50 31.56
C LYS A 163 -15.21 27.03 32.58
N THR A 164 -14.79 26.27 33.58
CA THR A 164 -15.64 25.84 34.71
C THR A 164 -14.90 26.07 36.03
N THR A 165 -15.64 26.35 37.10
CA THR A 165 -15.09 26.60 38.44
C THR A 165 -15.40 25.45 39.38
N ASN A 166 -14.38 24.97 40.10
CA ASN A 166 -14.55 23.94 41.13
C ASN A 166 -15.13 24.54 42.42
N VAL A 167 -15.65 23.71 43.33
CA VAL A 167 -16.29 24.10 44.61
C VAL A 167 -15.39 24.93 45.54
N HIS A 168 -14.07 24.95 45.29
CA HIS A 168 -13.09 25.75 46.01
C HIS A 168 -12.70 27.08 45.31
N GLY A 169 -13.34 27.45 44.20
CA GLY A 169 -13.15 28.73 43.51
C GLY A 169 -12.07 28.75 42.42
N ASP A 170 -11.36 27.64 42.20
CA ASP A 170 -10.33 27.55 41.17
C ASP A 170 -10.92 27.42 39.76
N GLN A 171 -10.38 28.20 38.82
CA GLN A 171 -10.78 28.19 37.41
C GLN A 171 -10.08 27.06 36.65
N MET A 172 -10.86 26.07 36.21
CA MET A 172 -10.41 25.03 35.28
C MET A 172 -10.69 25.46 33.84
N THR A 173 -9.64 25.44 33.02
CA THR A 173 -9.73 25.73 31.59
C THR A 173 -9.48 24.43 30.83
N VAL A 174 -10.55 23.82 30.30
CA VAL A 174 -10.45 22.56 29.55
C VAL A 174 -10.56 22.90 28.06
N THR A 175 -9.50 22.58 27.32
CA THR A 175 -9.46 22.73 25.86
C THR A 175 -9.65 21.34 25.26
N THR A 176 -10.82 21.08 24.68
CA THR A 176 -11.15 19.79 24.06
C THR A 176 -11.09 19.94 22.54
N THR A 177 -10.17 19.22 21.89
CA THR A 177 -9.94 19.32 20.42
C THR A 177 -10.38 18.08 19.64
N SER A 178 -11.10 17.11 20.23
CA SER A 178 -11.52 15.93 19.45
C SER A 178 -12.74 15.20 20.01
N GLN A 179 -13.62 14.77 19.10
CA GLN A 179 -14.80 13.95 19.35
C GLN A 179 -14.54 12.48 18.97
N TYR A 180 -13.44 11.91 19.47
CA TYR A 180 -12.89 10.62 19.04
C TYR A 180 -13.23 9.43 19.94
N GLU A 181 -13.83 9.63 21.13
CA GLU A 181 -13.94 8.57 22.15
C GLU A 181 -15.31 7.87 22.27
N GLN A 182 -16.06 7.67 21.18
CA GLN A 182 -17.38 6.98 21.26
C GLN A 182 -17.56 5.70 20.44
N GLN A 183 -16.49 5.06 19.95
CA GLN A 183 -16.64 3.73 19.30
C GLN A 183 -15.78 2.66 19.97
N ALA A 184 -16.45 1.81 20.77
CA ALA A 184 -15.88 0.58 21.26
C ALA A 184 -15.78 -0.44 20.10
N PHE A 185 -14.56 -0.83 19.77
CA PHE A 185 -14.26 -1.85 18.75
C PHE A 185 -14.39 -3.25 19.38
N ASN A 186 -15.36 -4.06 18.93
CA ASN A 186 -15.53 -5.44 19.38
C ASN A 186 -14.93 -6.42 18.37
N THR A 187 -13.71 -6.91 18.65
CA THR A 187 -13.03 -7.98 17.90
C THR A 187 -13.10 -9.31 18.63
N ARG A 188 -14.29 -9.89 18.75
CA ARG A 188 -14.41 -11.30 19.13
C ARG A 188 -15.37 -12.04 18.22
N THR A 189 -14.87 -13.11 17.61
CA THR A 189 -15.67 -14.11 16.91
C THR A 189 -16.72 -14.65 17.88
N ASP A 190 -17.99 -14.35 17.61
CA ASP A 190 -19.09 -14.62 18.54
C ASP A 190 -19.52 -16.09 18.46
N TRP A 191 -18.71 -16.96 19.04
CA TRP A 191 -18.96 -18.41 19.13
C TRP A 191 -20.29 -18.71 19.83
N ARG A 192 -20.78 -17.79 20.68
CA ARG A 192 -22.09 -17.92 21.33
C ARG A 192 -23.22 -17.83 20.32
N ILE A 193 -23.21 -16.86 19.42
CA ILE A 193 -24.24 -16.74 18.38
C ILE A 193 -24.25 -17.98 17.49
N ARG A 194 -23.08 -18.53 17.13
CA ARG A 194 -22.99 -19.78 16.35
C ARG A 194 -23.53 -20.98 17.12
N ALA A 195 -23.18 -21.13 18.40
CA ALA A 195 -23.68 -22.21 19.25
C ALA A 195 -25.21 -22.15 19.43
N ILE A 196 -25.77 -20.93 19.60
CA ILE A 196 -27.22 -20.71 19.67
C ILE A 196 -27.90 -20.98 18.33
N SER A 197 -27.25 -20.67 17.20
CA SER A 197 -27.82 -20.96 15.88
C SER A 197 -27.84 -22.45 15.53
N ALA A 198 -26.88 -23.22 16.06
CA ALA A 198 -26.75 -24.65 15.80
C ALA A 198 -27.89 -25.47 16.41
N THR A 199 -28.52 -25.02 17.50
CA THR A 199 -29.69 -25.69 18.07
C THR A 199 -30.89 -25.65 17.12
N ASN A 200 -30.98 -24.65 16.23
CA ASN A 200 -32.06 -24.50 15.24
C ASN A 200 -31.80 -25.24 13.92
N LEU A 201 -30.69 -25.97 13.79
CA LEU A 201 -30.31 -26.62 12.54
C LEU A 201 -31.31 -27.71 12.11
N HIS A 202 -31.90 -28.42 13.08
CA HIS A 202 -32.92 -29.45 12.85
C HIS A 202 -34.23 -28.89 12.27
N LEU A 203 -34.49 -27.58 12.37
CA LEU A 203 -35.67 -26.98 11.74
C LEU A 203 -35.49 -26.84 10.21
N ARG A 204 -34.24 -26.82 9.73
CA ARG A 204 -33.91 -26.71 8.31
C ARG A 204 -34.13 -28.01 7.53
N THR A 205 -34.24 -29.14 8.23
CA THR A 205 -34.54 -30.44 7.59
C THR A 205 -36.02 -30.65 7.29
N ASN A 206 -36.90 -29.76 7.77
CA ASN A 206 -38.33 -29.80 7.47
C ASN A 206 -38.67 -29.22 6.07
N HIS A 207 -37.70 -28.59 5.40
CA HIS A 207 -37.84 -28.03 4.06
C HIS A 207 -36.73 -28.60 3.15
N ILE A 208 -36.73 -29.93 3.02
CA ILE A 208 -35.91 -30.66 2.04
C ILE A 208 -36.83 -31.10 0.90
#